data_AF-X1JKQ9-F1
#
_entry.id   AF-X1JKQ9-F1
#
_cell.length_a   1.000
_cell.length_b   1.000
_cell.length_c   1.000
_cell.angle_alpha   90.00
_cell.angle_beta   90.00
_cell.angle_gamma   90.00
#
_symmetry.space_group_name_H-M   'P 1'
#
loop_
_entity.id
_entity.type
_entity.pdbx_description
1 polymer ?
#
loop_
_entity_poly.entity_id
_entity_poly.type
_entity_poly.pdbx_seq_one_letter_code
_entity_poly.pdbx_strand_id
1 'polypeptide(L)' 'GAENGLLIKGGDSLESINTINTIVFDKTGTLTVGKPKVSVIFTEKDLNNVGYDDYELLFYAGSAEMGSEHPLGRAIIEE' A
#
# COMPACT_ATOMS: atom_id res chain seq x y z
N GLY A 1 24.80 13.63 -5.87
CA GLY A 1 24.55 12.18 -5.76
C GLY A 1 24.07 11.85 -4.36
N ALA A 2 25.01 11.70 -3.42
CA ALA A 2 24.71 11.45 -2.01
C ALA A 2 23.81 12.54 -1.38
N GLU A 3 24.00 13.81 -1.77
CA GLU A 3 23.14 14.92 -1.33
C GLU A 3 21.66 14.79 -1.78
N ASN A 4 21.39 13.96 -2.79
CA ASN A 4 20.05 13.62 -3.27
C ASN A 4 19.57 12.24 -2.76
N GLY A 5 20.22 11.68 -1.74
CA GLY A 5 19.85 10.39 -1.16
C GLY A 5 20.31 9.15 -1.96
N LEU A 6 21.18 9.31 -2.97
CA LEU A 6 21.69 8.18 -3.76
C LEU A 6 22.99 7.64 -3.16
N LEU A 7 22.94 6.39 -2.68
CA LEU A 7 24.12 5.64 -2.25
C LEU A 7 24.61 4.73 -3.38
N ILE A 8 25.80 5.03 -3.92
CA ILE A 8 26.44 4.23 -4.97
C ILE A 8 27.65 3.53 -4.38
N LYS A 9 27.68 2.20 -4.44
CA LYS A 9 28.78 1.39 -3.90
C LYS A 9 29.80 1.11 -5.01
N GLY A 10 30.97 1.75 -4.93
CA GLY A 10 32.10 1.55 -5.85
C GLY A 10 32.04 2.36 -7.15
N GLY A 11 33.20 2.61 -7.76
CA GLY A 11 33.32 3.34 -9.03
C GLY A 11 32.78 2.56 -10.22
N ASP A 12 33.02 1.25 -10.27
CA ASP A 12 32.58 0.36 -11.37
C ASP A 12 31.05 0.37 -11.55
N SER A 13 30.31 0.45 -10.44
CA SER A 13 28.85 0.57 -10.43
C SER A 13 28.39 1.87 -11.09
N LEU A 14 29.13 2.97 -10.90
CA LEU A 14 28.81 4.27 -11.49
C LEU A 14 29.06 4.29 -13.00
N GLU A 15 30.16 3.67 -13.44
CA GLU A 15 30.48 3.56 -14.87
C GLU A 15 29.49 2.66 -15.61
N SER A 16 29.11 1.54 -15.00
CA SER A 16 28.19 0.55 -15.59
C SER A 16 26.80 1.14 -15.88
N ILE A 17 26.30 2.05 -15.03
CA ILE A 17 24.98 2.67 -15.17
C ILE A 17 24.79 3.34 -16.55
N ASN A 18 25.85 3.93 -17.13
CA ASN A 18 25.77 4.65 -18.39
C ASN A 18 25.41 3.75 -19.60
N THR A 19 25.60 2.44 -19.47
CA THR A 19 25.35 1.47 -20.57
C THR A 19 24.07 0.67 -20.40
N ILE A 20 23.36 0.85 -19.27
CA ILE A 20 22.09 0.17 -19.00
C ILE A 20 20.99 0.75 -19.90
N ASN A 21 20.22 -0.12 -20.57
CA ASN A 21 19.08 0.27 -21.41
C ASN A 21 17.74 -0.33 -20.95
N THR A 22 17.77 -1.24 -19.97
CA THR A 22 16.61 -1.96 -19.47
C THR A 22 16.68 -2.01 -17.96
N ILE A 23 15.57 -1.67 -17.29
CA ILE A 23 15.42 -1.77 -15.84
C ILE A 23 14.24 -2.68 -15.56
N VAL A 24 14.45 -3.69 -14.73
CA VAL A 24 13.39 -4.58 -14.24
C VAL A 24 13.12 -4.18 -12.80
N PHE A 25 11.90 -3.69 -12.55
CA PHE A 25 11.47 -3.31 -11.21
C PHE A 25 10.77 -4.47 -10.53
N ASP A 26 11.12 -4.69 -9.26
CA ASP A 26 10.19 -5.38 -8.36
C ASP A 26 9.03 -4.43 -8.04
N LYS A 27 7.83 -4.98 -7.83
CA LYS A 27 6.65 -4.17 -7.52
C LYS A 27 6.56 -3.90 -6.01
N THR A 28 6.54 -4.97 -5.22
CA THR A 28 6.20 -4.92 -3.79
C THR A 28 7.40 -4.46 -2.98
N GLY A 29 7.26 -3.34 -2.26
CA GLY A 29 8.37 -2.75 -1.48
C GLY A 29 9.34 -1.89 -2.31
N THR A 30 9.15 -1.81 -3.63
CA THR A 30 9.91 -0.93 -4.53
C THR A 30 9.00 0.10 -5.19
N LEU A 31 8.04 -0.33 -6.03
CA LEU A 31 7.05 0.57 -6.64
C LEU A 31 5.85 0.82 -5.72
N THR A 32 5.50 -0.16 -4.88
CA THR A 32 4.41 -0.06 -3.91
C THR A 32 4.94 -0.25 -2.49
N VAL A 33 4.20 0.26 -1.50
CA VAL A 33 4.60 0.19 -0.08
C VAL A 33 4.57 -1.24 0.48
N GLY A 34 3.93 -2.19 -0.23
CA GLY A 34 3.81 -3.57 0.21
C GLY A 34 2.88 -3.77 1.41
N LYS A 35 2.06 -2.77 1.74
CA LYS A 35 1.01 -2.84 2.75
C LYS A 35 -0.36 -2.67 2.09
N PRO A 36 -1.34 -3.56 2.35
CA PRO A 36 -2.70 -3.37 1.85
C PRO A 36 -3.34 -2.10 2.44
N LYS A 37 -4.22 -1.48 1.67
CA LYS A 37 -5.06 -0.35 2.11
C LYS A 37 -6.45 -0.53 1.52
N VAL A 38 -7.50 -0.14 2.27
CA VAL A 38 -8.87 -0.08 1.75
C VAL A 38 -8.93 0.93 0.61
N SER A 39 -9.32 0.47 -0.58
CA SER A 39 -9.38 1.32 -1.77
C SER A 39 -10.77 1.91 -2.01
N VAL A 40 -11.81 1.12 -1.77
CA VAL A 40 -13.21 1.48 -2.02
C VAL A 40 -14.09 0.71 -1.03
N ILE A 41 -15.14 1.38 -0.57
CA ILE A 41 -16.20 0.80 0.25
C ILE A 41 -17.48 0.90 -0.57
N PHE A 42 -18.25 -0.18 -0.57
CA PHE A 42 -19.57 -0.23 -1.19
C PHE A 42 -20.56 -0.70 -0.16
N THR A 43 -21.62 0.08 0.06
CA THR A 43 -22.64 -0.19 1.08
C THR A 43 -24.00 -0.46 0.45
N GLU A 44 -24.88 -1.09 1.22
CA GLU A 44 -26.30 -1.19 0.85
C GLU A 44 -26.95 0.19 0.72
N LYS A 45 -26.45 1.19 1.45
CA LYS A 45 -26.95 2.56 1.37
C LYS A 45 -26.63 3.18 0.02
N ASP A 46 -25.47 2.89 -0.57
CA ASP A 46 -25.10 3.36 -1.92
C ASP A 46 -26.02 2.78 -3.01
N LEU A 47 -26.49 1.54 -2.81
CA LEU A 47 -27.28 0.83 -3.81
C LEU A 47 -28.78 1.10 -3.66
N ASN A 48 -29.27 1.10 -2.43
CA ASN A 48 -30.69 1.00 -2.11
C ASN A 48 -31.19 2.12 -1.19
N ASN A 49 -30.33 3.06 -0.77
CA ASN A 49 -30.63 4.11 0.22
C ASN A 49 -31.14 3.58 1.58
N VAL A 50 -30.76 2.35 1.93
CA VAL A 50 -31.11 1.70 3.21
C VAL A 50 -29.88 1.02 3.81
N GLY A 51 -29.87 0.86 5.13
CA GLY A 51 -28.76 0.24 5.85
C GLY A 51 -27.67 1.24 6.26
N TYR A 52 -26.49 0.69 6.55
CA TYR A 52 -25.34 1.43 7.08
C TYR A 52 -24.63 2.24 6.01
N ASP A 53 -24.14 3.43 6.37
CA ASP A 53 -23.12 4.12 5.57
C ASP A 53 -21.71 3.58 5.83
N ASP A 54 -20.74 4.08 5.05
CA ASP A 54 -19.34 3.68 5.08
C ASP A 54 -18.76 3.74 6.49
N TYR A 55 -19.11 4.79 7.25
CA TYR A 55 -18.58 4.98 8.61
C TYR A 55 -19.10 3.92 9.56
N GLU A 56 -20.41 3.68 9.56
CA GLU A 56 -21.03 2.63 10.38
C GLU A 56 -20.49 1.25 10.01
N LEU A 57 -20.35 0.96 8.71
CA LEU A 57 -19.79 -0.30 8.23
C LEU A 57 -18.33 -0.50 8.67
N LEU A 58 -17.48 0.52 8.49
CA LEU A 58 -16.09 0.49 8.93
C LEU A 58 -15.98 0.33 10.44
N PHE A 59 -16.83 1.00 11.22
CA PHE A 59 -16.83 0.89 12.67
C PHE A 59 -17.08 -0.56 13.11
N TYR A 60 -18.09 -1.22 12.54
CA TYR A 60 -18.39 -2.62 12.87
C TYR A 60 -17.32 -3.59 12.34
N ALA A 61 -16.86 -3.40 11.10
CA ALA A 61 -15.83 -4.25 10.50
C ALA A 61 -14.50 -4.14 11.24
N GLY A 62 -14.04 -2.92 11.54
CA GLY A 62 -12.83 -2.66 12.33
C GLY A 62 -12.94 -3.22 13.75
N SER A 63 -14.12 -3.11 14.39
CA SER A 63 -14.38 -3.71 15.71
C SER A 63 -14.26 -5.24 15.68
N ALA A 64 -14.77 -5.89 14.63
CA ALA A 64 -14.66 -7.34 14.46
C ALA A 64 -13.20 -7.77 14.19
N GLU A 65 -12.42 -6.95 13.49
CA GLU A 65 -11.03 -7.24 13.13
C GLU A 65 -10.01 -6.88 14.23
N MET A 66 -10.41 -6.24 15.34
CA MET A 66 -9.49 -5.64 16.33
C MET A 66 -8.43 -6.60 16.91
N GLY A 67 -8.67 -7.92 16.90
CA GLY A 67 -7.71 -8.96 17.33
C GLY A 67 -6.99 -9.69 16.19
N SER A 68 -7.13 -9.23 14.94
CA SER A 68 -6.63 -9.88 13.74
C SER A 68 -5.19 -9.47 13.43
N GLU A 69 -4.32 -10.47 13.29
CA GLU A 69 -2.95 -10.30 12.80
C GLU A 69 -2.88 -10.30 11.26
N HIS A 70 -4.01 -10.55 10.58
CA HIS A 70 -4.02 -10.62 9.14
C HIS A 70 -3.83 -9.21 8.54
N PRO A 71 -2.91 -8.99 7.57
CA PRO A 71 -2.63 -7.67 7.00
C PRO A 71 -3.86 -6.95 6.41
N LEU A 72 -4.86 -7.70 5.96
CA LEU A 72 -6.13 -7.11 5.47
C LEU A 72 -7.03 -6.64 6.63
N GLY A 73 -7.10 -7.38 7.73
CA GLY A 73 -7.87 -6.94 8.92
C GLY A 73 -7.26 -5.68 9.51
N ARG A 74 -5.93 -5.63 9.58
CA ARG A 74 -5.17 -4.42 9.91
C ARG A 74 -5.49 -3.25 9.00
N ALA A 75 -5.58 -3.48 7.69
CA ALA A 75 -5.93 -2.42 6.73
C ALA A 75 -7.35 -1.87 6.94
N ILE A 76 -8.28 -2.66 7.46
CA ILE A 76 -9.65 -2.19 7.80
C ILE A 76 -9.65 -1.35 9.08
N ILE A 77 -8.85 -1.73 10.09
CA ILE A 77 -8.75 -0.99 11.37
C ILE A 77 -8.06 0.36 11.19
N GLU A 78 -7.14 0.47 10.23
CA GLU A 78 -6.32 1.67 9.98
C GLU A 78 -7.01 2.73 9.10
N GLU A 79 -8.24 2.47 8.63
CA GLU A 79 -9.07 3.42 7.88
C GLU A 79 -9.93 4.28 8.81
#